data_AF-A0A6B3CH15-F1
#
_entry.id   AF-A0A6B3CH15-F1
#
_cell.length_a   1.000
_cell.length_b   1.000
_cell.length_c   1.000
_cell.angle_alpha   90.00
_cell.angle_beta   90.00
_cell.angle_gamma   90.00
#
_symmetry.space_group_name_H-M   'P 1'
#
loop_
_entity.id
_entity.type
_entity.pdbx_description
1 polymer ?
#
loop_
_entity_poly.entity_id
_entity_poly.type
_entity_poly.pdbx_seq_one_letter_code
_entity_poly.pdbx_strand_id
1 'polypeptide(L)'
;YAAGVWSLPDACRVVAARARLMQSLPPGGAMAAVALPPHQIQQTEGFGNLEVAAVNGPASVVISGTQNEVDTFLNALDSSVRTRRLRVSHAFHSRWTEPVLARFAETLQEIT
;
A
#
# COMPACT_ATOMS: atom_id res chain seq x y z
N TYR A 1 20.24 -4.97 1.58
CA TYR A 1 21.21 -5.22 2.67
C TYR A 1 21.46 -6.71 2.90
N ALA A 2 20.54 -7.47 3.50
CA ALA A 2 20.82 -8.87 3.88
C ALA A 2 21.30 -9.78 2.73
N ALA A 3 20.74 -9.62 1.52
CA ALA A 3 21.17 -10.33 0.32
C ALA A 3 22.41 -9.72 -0.38
N GLY A 4 23.07 -8.74 0.23
CA GLY A 4 24.28 -8.10 -0.31
C GLY A 4 24.07 -7.02 -1.38
N VAL A 5 22.85 -6.79 -1.87
CA VAL A 5 22.55 -5.82 -2.96
C VAL A 5 22.94 -4.38 -2.61
N TRP A 6 22.86 -4.00 -1.33
CA TRP A 6 23.21 -2.65 -0.86
C TRP A 6 24.06 -2.75 0.39
N SER A 7 25.00 -1.82 0.52
CA SER A 7 25.69 -1.51 1.77
C SER A 7 24.67 -1.13 2.87
N LEU A 8 25.04 -1.26 4.15
CA LEU A 8 24.17 -0.80 5.24
C LEU A 8 23.88 0.71 5.16
N PRO A 9 24.89 1.59 4.95
CA PRO A 9 24.65 3.02 4.77
C PRO A 9 23.65 3.33 3.66
N ASP A 10 23.76 2.67 2.52
CA ASP A 10 22.86 2.91 1.39
C ASP A 10 21.45 2.38 1.64
N ALA A 11 21.32 1.20 2.24
CA ALA A 11 20.02 0.69 2.66
C ALA A 11 19.31 1.65 3.65
N CYS A 12 20.07 2.25 4.57
CA CYS A 12 19.57 3.28 5.48
C CYS A 12 19.13 4.55 4.73
N ARG A 13 19.91 5.01 3.74
CA ARG A 13 19.55 6.16 2.89
C ARG A 13 18.24 5.93 2.16
N VAL A 14 18.09 4.76 1.51
CA VAL A 14 16.87 4.38 0.79
C VAL A 14 15.65 4.36 1.71
N VAL A 15 15.73 3.66 2.84
CA VAL A 15 14.61 3.57 3.80
C VAL A 15 14.24 4.95 4.35
N ALA A 16 15.24 5.77 4.72
CA ALA A 16 14.98 7.10 5.27
C ALA A 16 14.36 8.05 4.24
N ALA A 17 14.83 8.02 2.99
CA ALA A 17 14.26 8.81 1.90
C ALA A 17 12.83 8.38 1.59
N ARG A 18 12.58 7.07 1.46
CA ARG A 18 11.23 6.53 1.27
C ARG A 18 10.29 6.99 2.39
N ALA A 19 10.71 6.87 3.65
CA ALA A 19 9.87 7.26 4.78
C ALA A 19 9.51 8.76 4.74
N ARG A 20 10.49 9.64 4.49
CA ARG A 20 10.23 11.09 4.39
C ARG A 20 9.30 11.45 3.23
N LEU A 21 9.53 10.85 2.06
CA LEU A 21 8.71 11.09 0.87
C LEU A 21 7.28 10.59 1.06
N MET A 22 7.12 9.36 1.56
CA MET A 22 5.80 8.80 1.88
C MET A 22 5.06 9.65 2.92
N GLN A 23 5.76 10.13 3.96
CA GLN A 23 5.17 11.01 4.97
C GLN A 23 4.71 12.37 4.39
N SER A 24 5.35 12.85 3.32
CA SER A 24 5.01 14.13 2.67
C SER A 24 3.77 14.08 1.78
N LEU A 25 3.27 12.88 1.47
CA LEU A 25 2.03 12.72 0.71
C LEU A 25 0.83 13.26 1.52
N PRO A 26 -0.20 13.80 0.85
CA PRO A 26 -1.43 14.19 1.52
C PRO A 26 -2.03 13.03 2.33
N PRO A 27 -2.53 13.27 3.54
CA PRO A 27 -3.26 12.27 4.31
C PRO A 27 -4.64 12.01 3.68
N GLY A 28 -5.36 11.01 4.19
CA GLY A 28 -6.73 10.68 3.74
C GLY A 28 -6.85 9.35 3.00
N GLY A 29 -5.73 8.66 2.82
CA GLY A 29 -5.71 7.27 2.38
C GLY A 29 -5.94 6.29 3.55
N ALA A 30 -6.30 5.07 3.20
CA ALA A 30 -6.47 3.98 4.14
C ALA A 30 -6.10 2.64 3.51
N MET A 31 -5.86 1.65 4.39
CA MET A 31 -5.60 0.28 3.99
C MET A 31 -6.29 -0.70 4.94
N ALA A 32 -6.70 -1.85 4.42
CA ALA A 32 -7.30 -2.92 5.22
C ALA A 32 -6.80 -4.29 4.76
N ALA A 33 -6.53 -5.17 5.72
CA ALA A 33 -6.34 -6.59 5.45
C ALA A 33 -7.70 -7.27 5.33
N VAL A 34 -7.87 -8.10 4.31
CA VAL A 34 -9.13 -8.78 3.97
C VAL A 34 -8.84 -10.26 3.74
N ALA A 35 -9.62 -11.13 4.39
CA ALA A 35 -9.49 -12.58 4.27
C ALA A 35 -10.21 -13.13 3.03
N LEU A 36 -9.84 -12.63 1.85
CA LEU A 36 -10.37 -13.02 0.54
C LEU A 36 -9.24 -13.29 -0.45
N PRO A 37 -9.48 -14.11 -1.48
CA PRO A 37 -8.56 -14.28 -2.59
C PRO A 37 -8.50 -13.02 -3.49
N PRO A 38 -7.37 -12.75 -4.16
CA PRO A 38 -7.20 -11.54 -4.98
C PRO A 38 -8.23 -11.37 -6.10
N HIS A 39 -8.65 -12.47 -6.73
CA HIS A 39 -9.62 -12.43 -7.83
C HIS A 39 -11.00 -11.93 -7.37
N GLN A 40 -11.37 -12.16 -6.10
CA GLN A 40 -12.62 -11.64 -5.53
C GLN A 40 -12.55 -10.15 -5.20
N ILE A 41 -11.36 -9.55 -5.14
CA ILE A 41 -11.20 -8.09 -5.04
C ILE A 41 -11.23 -7.45 -6.44
N GLN A 42 -10.60 -8.09 -7.44
CA GLN A 42 -10.56 -7.58 -8.80
C GLN A 42 -11.93 -7.60 -9.50
N GLN A 43 -12.80 -8.55 -9.11
CA GLN A 43 -14.16 -8.66 -9.64
C GLN A 43 -15.14 -7.61 -9.11
N THR A 44 -14.73 -6.79 -8.13
CA THR A 44 -15.61 -5.75 -7.61
C THR A 44 -15.52 -4.47 -8.43
N GLU A 45 -15.99 -4.54 -9.67
CA GLU A 45 -16.38 -3.37 -10.45
C GLU A 45 -17.50 -2.64 -9.66
N GLY A 46 -17.14 -1.59 -8.91
CA GLY A 46 -18.12 -0.86 -8.08
C GLY A 46 -17.54 -0.05 -6.92
N PHE A 47 -16.34 -0.34 -6.44
CA PHE A 47 -15.74 0.37 -5.29
C PHE A 47 -14.74 1.48 -5.67
N GLY A 48 -14.89 2.07 -6.86
CA GLY A 48 -14.06 3.20 -7.30
C GLY A 48 -12.61 2.80 -7.64
N ASN A 49 -11.64 3.54 -7.10
CA ASN A 49 -10.20 3.37 -7.37
C ASN A 49 -9.49 2.54 -6.28
N LEU A 50 -10.19 1.60 -5.65
CA LEU A 50 -9.59 0.68 -4.69
C LEU A 50 -8.59 -0.25 -5.40
N GLU A 51 -7.39 -0.40 -4.83
CA GLU A 51 -6.32 -1.21 -5.41
C GLU A 51 -5.85 -2.30 -4.43
N VAL A 52 -5.40 -3.44 -4.97
CA VAL A 52 -4.75 -4.48 -4.17
C VAL A 52 -3.31 -4.07 -3.91
N ALA A 53 -3.01 -3.67 -2.68
CA ALA A 53 -1.68 -3.27 -2.24
C ALA A 53 -0.73 -4.45 -2.01
N ALA A 54 -1.26 -5.59 -1.54
CA ALA A 54 -0.47 -6.78 -1.30
C ALA A 54 -1.32 -8.05 -1.40
N VAL A 55 -0.70 -9.12 -1.90
CA VAL A 55 -1.21 -10.50 -1.82
C VAL A 55 -0.32 -11.25 -0.84
N ASN A 56 -0.78 -11.40 0.40
CA ASN A 56 -0.03 -12.08 1.47
C ASN A 56 -0.29 -13.60 1.49
N GLY A 57 -1.30 -14.06 0.75
CA GLY A 57 -1.60 -15.48 0.58
C GLY A 57 -2.85 -15.73 -0.26
N PRO A 58 -3.21 -17.00 -0.49
CA PRO A 58 -4.32 -17.38 -1.36
C PRO A 58 -5.69 -16.80 -0.95
N ALA A 59 -5.88 -16.50 0.33
CA ALA A 59 -7.07 -15.85 0.89
C ALA A 59 -6.69 -14.71 1.86
N SER A 60 -5.59 -14.00 1.56
CA SER A 60 -5.13 -12.89 2.39
C SER A 60 -4.57 -11.79 1.51
N VAL A 61 -5.29 -10.70 1.45
CA VAL A 61 -4.93 -9.52 0.66
C VAL A 61 -4.99 -8.27 1.51
N VAL A 62 -4.28 -7.24 1.07
CA VAL A 62 -4.41 -5.88 1.59
C VAL A 62 -4.93 -4.99 0.49
N ILE A 63 -6.02 -4.29 0.76
CA ILE A 63 -6.60 -3.27 -0.12
C ILE A 63 -6.13 -1.88 0.31
N SER A 64 -6.08 -0.95 -0.64
CA SER A 64 -5.58 0.40 -0.47
C SER A 64 -6.36 1.38 -1.33
N GLY A 65 -6.70 2.54 -0.77
CA GLY A 65 -7.49 3.58 -1.44
C GLY A 65 -7.83 4.71 -0.49
N THR A 66 -8.77 5.57 -0.87
CA THR A 66 -9.32 6.58 0.05
C THR A 66 -10.03 5.90 1.23
N GLN A 67 -10.20 6.64 2.34
CA GLN A 67 -10.99 6.14 3.48
C GLN A 67 -12.39 5.68 3.04
N ASN A 68 -13.07 6.47 2.21
CA ASN A 68 -14.42 6.17 1.74
C ASN A 68 -14.48 4.90 0.87
N GLU A 69 -13.53 4.74 -0.06
CA GLU A 69 -13.47 3.54 -0.92
C GLU A 69 -13.26 2.28 -0.09
N VAL A 70 -12.31 2.31 0.85
CA VAL A 70 -12.04 1.16 1.72
C VAL A 70 -13.25 0.87 2.61
N ASP A 71 -13.87 1.89 3.23
CA ASP A 71 -15.00 1.68 4.13
C ASP A 71 -16.24 1.16 3.38
N THR A 72 -16.49 1.67 2.17
CA THR A 72 -17.57 1.19 1.30
C THR A 72 -17.36 -0.28 0.94
N PHE A 73 -16.13 -0.65 0.57
CA PHE A 73 -15.78 -2.04 0.29
C PHE A 73 -16.01 -2.94 1.51
N LEU A 74 -15.48 -2.56 2.67
CA LEU A 74 -15.61 -3.37 3.88
C LEU A 74 -17.06 -3.55 4.33
N ASN A 75 -17.91 -2.53 4.16
CA ASN A 75 -19.33 -2.59 4.51
C ASN A 75 -20.17 -3.46 3.57
N ALA A 76 -19.70 -3.70 2.34
CA ALA A 76 -20.37 -4.54 1.35
C ALA A 76 -20.02 -6.03 1.48
N LEU A 77 -19.01 -6.37 2.30
CA LEU A 77 -18.63 -7.77 2.52
C LEU A 77 -19.65 -8.47 3.42
N ASP A 78 -19.79 -9.77 3.20
CA ASP A 78 -20.48 -10.64 4.14
C ASP A 78 -19.82 -10.55 5.53
N SER A 79 -20.64 -10.54 6.58
CA SER A 79 -20.16 -10.38 7.97
C SER A 79 -19.25 -11.52 8.45
N SER A 80 -19.25 -12.66 7.76
CA SER A 80 -18.32 -13.77 8.00
C SER A 80 -16.91 -13.51 7.49
N VAL A 81 -16.71 -12.54 6.58
CA VAL A 81 -15.39 -12.19 6.04
C VAL A 81 -14.60 -11.41 7.08
N ARG A 82 -13.47 -11.99 7.50
CA ARG A 82 -12.57 -11.31 8.44
C ARG A 82 -11.85 -10.14 7.77
N THR A 83 -11.93 -8.99 8.40
CA THR A 83 -11.26 -7.76 7.95
C THR A 83 -10.52 -7.10 9.10
N ARG A 84 -9.49 -6.30 8.78
CA ARG A 84 -8.77 -5.50 9.78
C ARG A 84 -8.23 -4.21 9.15
N ARG A 85 -8.68 -3.07 9.66
CA ARG A 85 -8.11 -1.76 9.32
C ARG A 85 -6.65 -1.69 9.77
N LEU A 86 -5.77 -1.25 8.89
CA LEU A 86 -4.36 -1.04 9.22
C LEU A 86 -4.16 0.34 9.86
N ARG A 87 -3.24 0.45 10.82
CA ARG A 87 -2.87 1.72 11.45
C ARG A 87 -1.91 2.49 10.56
N VAL A 88 -2.44 3.11 9.52
CA VAL A 88 -1.71 3.93 8.54
C VAL A 88 -2.55 5.15 8.16
N SER A 89 -1.89 6.21 7.69
CA SER A 89 -2.52 7.47 7.28
C SER A 89 -2.64 7.66 5.75
N HIS A 90 -2.08 6.73 4.99
CA HIS A 90 -1.91 6.83 3.54
C HIS A 90 -2.30 5.52 2.86
N ALA A 91 -2.64 5.62 1.58
CA ALA A 91 -2.95 4.50 0.71
C ALA A 91 -1.66 3.99 0.03
N PHE A 92 -0.80 3.30 0.78
CA PHE A 92 0.45 2.76 0.22
C PHE A 92 0.19 1.70 -0.85
N HIS A 93 1.16 1.49 -1.75
CA HIS A 93 1.06 0.54 -2.86
C HIS A 93 -0.18 0.77 -3.74
N SER A 94 -0.51 2.03 -3.98
CA SER A 94 -1.55 2.45 -4.90
C SER A 94 -1.10 3.69 -5.68
N ARG A 95 -1.90 4.13 -6.65
CA ARG A 95 -1.68 5.40 -7.38
C ARG A 95 -1.46 6.61 -6.46
N TRP A 96 -1.96 6.59 -5.23
CA TRP A 96 -1.76 7.69 -4.27
C TRP A 96 -0.29 7.87 -3.86
N THR A 97 0.58 6.92 -4.18
CA THR A 97 2.04 7.01 -3.98
C THR A 97 2.78 7.60 -5.18
N GLU A 98 2.12 7.77 -6.33
CA GLU A 98 2.71 8.26 -7.58
C GLU A 98 3.41 9.63 -7.47
N PRO A 99 2.89 10.63 -6.72
CA PRO A 99 3.48 11.96 -6.67
C PRO A 99 4.93 12.03 -6.16
N VAL A 100 5.39 11.00 -5.46
CA VAL A 100 6.75 10.96 -4.89
C VAL A 100 7.69 10.01 -5.62
N LEU A 101 7.24 9.33 -6.68
CA LEU A 101 8.05 8.33 -7.38
C LEU A 101 9.28 8.94 -8.05
N ALA A 102 9.14 10.09 -8.72
CA ALA A 102 10.28 10.75 -9.39
C ALA A 102 11.40 11.11 -8.40
N ARG A 103 11.03 11.73 -7.28
CA ARG A 103 11.98 12.11 -6.21
C ARG A 103 12.61 10.89 -5.53
N PHE A 104 11.85 9.80 -5.40
CA PHE A 104 12.41 8.57 -4.86
C PHE A 104 13.42 7.96 -5.85
N ALA A 105 13.12 7.96 -7.14
CA ALA A 105 14.03 7.48 -8.19
C ALA A 105 15.34 8.29 -8.23
N GLU A 106 15.30 9.62 -8.08
CA GLU A 106 16.49 10.46 -7.92
C GLU A 106 17.37 9.99 -6.76
N THR A 107 16.78 9.70 -5.60
CA THR A 107 17.55 9.16 -4.46
C THR A 107 18.21 7.82 -4.80
N LEU A 108 17.52 6.96 -5.55
CA LEU A 108 18.05 5.65 -5.92
C LEU A 108 19.24 5.73 -6.90
N GLN A 109 19.36 6.81 -7.68
CA GLN A 109 20.51 7.02 -8.57
C GLN A 109 21.81 7.30 -7.82
N GLU A 110 21.72 7.71 -6.55
CA GLU A 110 22.88 7.98 -5.67
C GLU A 110 23.34 6.73 -4.90
N ILE A 111 22.64 5.60 -5.06
CA ILE A 111 22.89 4.35 -4.34
C ILE A 111 23.84 3.46 -5.15
N THR A 112 24.84 2.88 -4.47
CA THR A 112 25.83 1.98 -5.06
C THR A 112 25.67 0.55 -4.57
#